data_AF-A0A964EX08-F1
#
_entry.id   AF-A0A964EX08-F1
#
_cell.length_a   1.000
_cell.length_b   1.000
_cell.length_c   1.000
_cell.angle_alpha   90.00
_cell.angle_beta   90.00
_cell.angle_gamma   90.00
#
_symmetry.space_group_name_H-M   'P 1'
#
loop_
_entity.id
_entity.type
_entity.pdbx_description
1 polymer ?
#
loop_
_entity_poly.entity_id
_entity_poly.type
_entity_poly.pdbx_seq_one_letter_code
_entity_poly.pdbx_strand_id
1 'polypeptide(L)' 'MNTAADRRAAWNAAWEEDGRALKESLRALAGAEGPLAAALGVAMLVADVWRVVRHPALRALRAERLAQGA' A
#
# COMPACT_ATOMS: atom_id res chain seq x y z
N MET A 1 13.84 2.07 -22.03
CA MET A 1 13.22 3.35 -21.65
C MET A 1 12.27 3.07 -20.50
N ASN A 2 12.48 3.65 -19.32
CA ASN A 2 11.60 3.45 -18.16
C ASN A 2 10.44 4.46 -18.27
N THR A 3 9.41 4.09 -19.03
CA THR A 3 8.31 4.98 -19.36
C THR A 3 7.35 5.13 -18.18
N ALA A 4 6.53 6.17 -18.18
CA ALA A 4 5.48 6.34 -17.16
C ALA A 4 4.49 5.16 -17.14
N ALA A 5 4.34 4.45 -18.28
CA ALA A 5 3.54 3.23 -18.38
C ALA A 5 4.17 2.06 -17.63
N ASP A 6 5.49 1.87 -17.72
CA ASP A 6 6.21 0.79 -17.02
C ASP A 6 6.13 0.97 -15.49
N ARG A 7 6.27 2.21 -15.01
CA ARG A 7 6.11 2.53 -13.59
C ARG A 7 4.68 2.29 -13.09
N ARG A 8 3.67 2.56 -13.92
CA ARG A 8 2.26 2.32 -13.58
C ARG A 8 1.92 0.82 -13.61
N ALA A 9 2.50 0.06 -14.53
CA ALA A 9 2.37 -1.39 -14.56
C ALA A 9 3.03 -2.05 -13.33
N ALA A 10 4.24 -1.61 -12.95
CA ALA A 10 4.92 -2.06 -11.74
C ALA A 10 4.14 -1.69 -10.46
N TRP A 11 3.53 -0.50 -10.42
CA TRP A 11 2.61 -0.13 -9.34
C TRP A 11 1.39 -1.04 -9.26
N ASN A 12 0.73 -1.31 -10.39
CA ASN A 12 -0.45 -2.17 -10.41
C ASN A 12 -0.11 -3.60 -9.98
N ALA A 13 1.03 -4.14 -10.40
CA ALA A 13 1.50 -5.46 -9.98
C ALA A 13 1.78 -5.50 -8.46
N ALA A 14 2.50 -4.51 -7.93
CA ALA A 14 2.77 -4.41 -6.48
C ALA A 14 1.47 -4.20 -5.68
N TRP A 15 0.52 -3.42 -6.21
CA TRP A 15 -0.78 -3.19 -5.60
C TRP A 15 -1.69 -4.42 -5.65
N GLU A 16 -1.61 -5.27 -6.67
CA GLU A 16 -2.36 -6.53 -6.68
C GLU A 16 -1.82 -7.53 -5.63
N GLU A 17 -0.51 -7.54 -5.42
CA GLU A 17 0.15 -8.38 -4.42
C GLU A 17 -0.11 -7.88 -2.99
N ASP A 18 0.28 -6.64 -2.68
CA ASP A 18 0.12 -6.06 -1.34
C ASP A 18 -1.34 -5.66 -1.04
N GLY A 19 -2.12 -5.30 -2.07
CA GLY A 19 -3.52 -4.90 -1.91
C GLY A 19 -4.45 -6.06 -1.61
N ARG A 20 -4.05 -7.32 -1.86
CA ARG A 20 -4.80 -8.50 -1.41
C ARG A 20 -4.78 -8.61 0.12
N ALA A 21 -3.61 -8.50 0.73
CA ALA A 21 -3.45 -8.49 2.18
C ALA A 21 -4.24 -7.33 2.81
N LEU A 22 -4.14 -6.12 2.21
CA LEU A 22 -4.91 -4.97 2.67
C LEU A 22 -6.43 -5.21 2.64
N LYS A 23 -6.95 -5.83 1.56
CA LYS A 23 -8.38 -6.17 1.44
C LYS A 23 -8.81 -7.21 2.47
N GLU A 24 -7.96 -8.20 2.77
CA GLU A 24 -8.22 -9.20 3.80
C GLU A 24 -8.26 -8.58 5.20
N SER A 25 -7.30 -7.71 5.52
CA SER A 25 -7.28 -6.95 6.78
C SER A 25 -8.51 -6.04 6.92
N LEU A 26 -8.94 -5.38 5.85
CA LEU A 26 -10.18 -4.59 5.85
C LEU A 26 -11.43 -5.45 6.09
N ARG A 27 -11.50 -6.64 5.47
CA ARG A 27 -12.60 -7.57 5.69
C ARG A 27 -12.60 -8.11 7.13
N ALA A 28 -11.43 -8.44 7.67
CA ALA A 28 -11.27 -8.90 9.04
C ALA A 28 -11.71 -7.81 10.04
N LEU A 29 -11.34 -6.55 9.78
CA LEU A 29 -11.77 -5.41 10.58
C LEU A 29 -13.29 -5.18 10.50
N ALA A 30 -13.89 -5.31 9.31
CA ALA A 30 -15.33 -5.15 9.11
C ALA A 30 -16.17 -6.24 9.83
N GLY A 31 -15.59 -7.43 10.04
CA GLY A 31 -16.20 -8.52 10.80
C GLY A 31 -15.70 -8.63 12.25
N ALA A 32 -14.91 -7.69 12.74
CA ALA A 32 -14.34 -7.74 14.08
C ALA A 32 -15.40 -7.38 15.13
N GLU A 33 -15.71 -8.33 16.02
CA GLU A 33 -16.62 -8.11 17.14
C GLU A 33 -15.84 -7.86 18.43
N GLY A 34 -16.11 -6.71 19.06
CA GLY A 34 -15.50 -6.31 20.32
C GLY A 34 -14.25 -5.43 20.17
N PRO A 35 -13.90 -4.67 21.23
CA PRO A 35 -12.89 -3.62 21.17
C PRO A 35 -11.48 -4.14 20.91
N LEU A 36 -11.15 -5.34 21.39
CA LEU A 36 -9.83 -5.96 21.17
C LEU A 36 -9.66 -6.41 19.71
N ALA A 37 -10.67 -7.04 19.12
CA ALA A 37 -10.63 -7.47 17.72
C ALA A 37 -10.56 -6.26 16.77
N ALA A 38 -11.30 -5.20 17.07
CA ALA A 38 -11.23 -3.95 16.31
C ALA A 38 -9.84 -3.30 16.41
N ALA A 39 -9.23 -3.25 17.60
CA ALA A 39 -7.90 -2.70 17.79
C ALA A 39 -6.82 -3.50 17.01
N LEU A 40 -6.90 -4.83 17.03
CA LEU A 40 -5.99 -5.70 16.28
C LEU A 40 -6.19 -5.55 14.77
N GLY A 41 -7.44 -5.48 14.30
CA GLY A 41 -7.76 -5.26 12.89
C GLY A 41 -7.25 -3.90 12.38
N VAL A 42 -7.38 -2.83 13.18
CA VAL A 42 -6.81 -1.51 12.86
C VAL A 42 -5.28 -1.56 12.85
N ALA A 43 -4.64 -2.25 13.80
CA ALA A 43 -3.19 -2.38 13.84
C ALA A 43 -2.63 -3.12 12.60
N MET A 44 -3.29 -4.21 12.17
CA MET A 44 -2.95 -4.92 10.93
C MET A 44 -3.14 -4.03 9.70
N LEU A 45 -4.28 -3.32 9.61
CA LEU A 45 -4.55 -2.38 8.52
C LEU A 45 -3.47 -1.30 8.40
N VAL A 46 -3.06 -0.71 9.53
CA VAL A 46 -2.01 0.32 9.55
C VAL A 46 -0.67 -0.24 9.09
N ALA A 47 -0.33 -1.47 9.47
CA ALA A 47 0.89 -2.14 9.02
C ALA A 47 0.89 -2.38 7.50
N ASP A 48 -0.23 -2.85 6.95
CA ASP A 48 -0.39 -3.08 5.50
C ASP A 48 -0.33 -1.77 4.71
N VAL A 49 -0.99 -0.71 5.20
CA VAL A 49 -0.87 0.63 4.59
C VAL A 49 0.58 1.09 4.64
N TRP A 50 1.26 1.00 5.78
CA TRP A 50 2.67 1.38 5.91
C TRP A 50 3.59 0.65 4.93
N ARG A 51 3.33 -0.63 4.69
CA ARG A 51 4.06 -1.44 3.71
C ARG A 51 3.87 -0.89 2.30
N VAL A 52 2.64 -0.56 1.92
CA VAL A 52 2.33 0.09 0.65
C VAL A 52 3.04 1.45 0.53
N VAL A 53 2.93 2.35 1.53
CA VAL A 53 3.53 3.70 1.42
C VAL A 53 5.06 3.68 1.47
N ARG A 54 5.68 2.66 2.07
CA ARG A 54 7.15 2.48 2.06
C ARG A 54 7.65 1.73 0.84
N HIS A 55 6.76 1.28 -0.05
CA HIS A 55 7.16 0.50 -1.21
C HIS A 55 8.22 1.26 -2.03
N PRO A 56 9.37 0.63 -2.35
CA PRO A 56 10.51 1.32 -2.97
C PRO A 56 10.13 1.98 -4.30
N ALA A 57 9.15 1.45 -5.03
CA ALA A 57 8.61 2.08 -6.23
C ALA A 57 7.96 3.45 -5.98
N LEU A 58 7.23 3.64 -4.87
CA LEU A 58 6.65 4.95 -4.50
C LEU A 58 7.73 5.93 -4.05
N ARG A 59 8.77 5.46 -3.36
CA ARG A 59 9.93 6.29 -3.01
C ARG A 59 10.67 6.78 -4.25
N ALA A 60 10.90 5.90 -5.21
CA ALA A 60 11.51 6.25 -6.49
C ALA A 60 10.65 7.27 -7.27
N LEU A 61 9.33 7.02 -7.39
CA LEU A 61 8.38 7.94 -8.02
C LEU A 61 8.34 9.33 -7.34
N ARG A 62 8.38 9.37 -6.01
CA ARG A 62 8.42 10.63 -5.25
C ARG A 62 9.74 11.38 -5.47
N ALA A 63 10.87 10.68 -5.44
CA ALA A 63 12.18 11.27 -5.70
C ALA A 63 12.26 11.84 -7.13
N GLU A 64 11.76 11.10 -8.13
CA GLU A 64 11.68 11.58 -9.52
C GLU A 64 10.79 12.83 -9.64
N ARG A 65 9.63 12.87 -8.99
CA ARG A 65 8.75 14.06 -9.00
C ARG A 65 9.40 15.29 -8.35
N LEU A 66 10.15 15.09 -7.26
CA LEU A 66 10.90 16.18 -6.62
C LEU A 66 12.04 16.66 -7.53
N ALA A 67 12.73 15.75 -8.22
CA ALA A 67 13.79 16.09 -9.16
C ALA A 67 13.28 16.76 -10.45
N GLN A 68 12.01 16.54 -10.84
CA GLN A 68 11.37 17.20 -11.98
C GLN A 68 10.73 18.55 -11.62
N GLY A 69 10.58 18.86 -10.33
CA GLY A 69 9.97 20.09 -9.82
C GLY A 69 10.96 21.11 -9.26
N ALA A 70 12.27 20.87 -9.42
CA ALA A 70 13.37 21.78 -9.09
C ALA A 70 14.03 22.27 -10.39
#